data_AF-A0A7G8HAI7-F1
#
_entry.id   AF-A0A7G8HAI7-F1
#
_cell.length_a   1.000
_cell.length_b   1.000
_cell.length_c   1.000
_cell.angle_alpha   90.00
_cell.angle_beta   90.00
_cell.angle_gamma   90.00
#
_symmetry.space_group_name_H-M   'P 1'
#
loop_
_entity.id
_entity.type
_entity.pdbx_description
1 polymer ?
#
loop_
_entity_poly.entity_id
_entity_poly.type
_entity_poly.pdbx_seq_one_letter_code
_entity_poly.pdbx_strand_id
1 'polypeptide(L)' 'MAIQYSPIERLEFGLRWECARCAYFEQMGWKSRVTELNARIDQIQYDLNQIYSDS' A
#
# COMPACT_ATOMS: atom_id res chain seq x y z
N MET A 1 -11.80 14.22 -18.65
CA MET A 1 -10.50 14.68 -18.13
C MET A 1 -9.95 13.55 -17.26
N ALA A 2 -8.87 12.89 -17.66
CA ALA A 2 -8.27 11.83 -16.83
C ALA A 2 -7.54 12.52 -15.67
N ILE A 3 -7.89 12.16 -14.42
CA ILE A 3 -7.20 12.67 -13.24
C ILE A 3 -5.77 12.13 -13.28
N GLN A 4 -4.78 13.02 -13.44
CA GLN A 4 -3.37 12.66 -13.34
C GLN A 4 -2.94 12.73 -11.88
N TYR A 5 -2.79 11.57 -11.26
CA TYR A 5 -2.14 11.45 -9.96
C TYR A 5 -0.63 11.55 -10.10
N SER A 6 -0.01 12.33 -9.21
CA SER A 6 1.44 12.35 -9.00
C SER A 6 1.95 10.98 -8.56
N PRO A 7 3.25 10.68 -8.72
CA PRO A 7 3.83 9.40 -8.29
C PRO A 7 3.57 9.09 -6.81
N ILE A 8 3.60 10.10 -5.94
CA ILE A 8 3.33 9.98 -4.51
C ILE A 8 1.86 9.62 -4.27
N GLU A 9 0.92 10.35 -4.89
CA GLU A 9 -0.52 10.07 -4.74
C GLU A 9 -0.89 8.65 -5.21
N ARG A 10 -0.20 8.13 -6.25
CA ARG A 10 -0.39 6.75 -6.70
C ARG A 10 0.08 5.74 -5.65
N LEU A 11 1.22 6.01 -5.01
CA LEU A 11 1.75 5.16 -3.94
C LEU A 11 0.85 5.22 -2.69
N GLU A 12 0.42 6.40 -2.27
CA GLU A 12 -0.52 6.56 -1.15
C GLU A 12 -1.86 5.86 -1.41
N PHE A 13 -2.38 5.97 -2.64
CA PHE A 13 -3.59 5.25 -3.04
C PHE A 13 -3.36 3.73 -3.02
N GLY A 14 -2.24 3.27 -3.58
CA GLY A 14 -1.84 1.86 -3.56
C GLY A 14 -1.71 1.32 -2.13
N LEU A 15 -1.12 2.10 -1.22
CA LEU A 15 -1.00 1.75 0.20
C LEU A 15 -2.37 1.54 0.84
N ARG A 16 -3.28 2.51 0.68
CA ARG A 16 -4.64 2.42 1.22
C ARG A 16 -5.38 1.19 0.69
N TRP A 17 -5.21 0.91 -0.60
CA TRP A 17 -5.80 -0.26 -1.25
C TRP A 17 -5.28 -1.59 -0.69
N GLU A 18 -3.96 -1.73 -0.55
CA GLU A 18 -3.36 -2.96 -0.02
C GLU A 18 -3.69 -3.16 1.46
N CYS A 19 -3.74 -2.08 2.26
CA CYS A 19 -4.22 -2.14 3.65
C CYS A 19 -5.67 -2.64 3.75
N ALA A 20 -6.56 -2.13 2.90
CA ALA A 20 -7.96 -2.57 2.88
C ALA A 20 -8.10 -4.06 2.50
N ARG A 21 -7.31 -4.51 1.51
CA ARG A 21 -7.26 -5.92 1.14
C ARG A 21 -6.70 -6.79 2.26
N CYS A 22 -5.67 -6.32 2.96
CA CYS A 22 -5.07 -7.05 4.07
C CYS A 22 -6.10 -7.28 5.18
N ALA A 23 -6.81 -6.22 5.60
CA ALA A 23 -7.87 -6.32 6.59
C ALA A 23 -9.00 -7.27 6.17
N TYR A 24 -9.40 -7.25 4.90
CA TYR A 24 -10.38 -8.20 4.36
C TYR A 24 -9.91 -9.66 4.48
N PHE A 25 -8.67 -9.96 4.07
CA PHE A 25 -8.15 -11.33 4.14
C PHE A 25 -7.85 -11.78 5.57
N GLU A 26 -7.52 -10.86 6.46
CA GLU A 26 -7.37 -11.12 7.89
C GLU A 26 -8.70 -11.59 8.50
N GLN A 27 -9.81 -10.90 8.19
CA GLN A 27 -11.15 -11.31 8.63
C GLN A 27 -11.55 -12.69 8.09
N MET A 28 -11.10 -13.04 6.88
CA MET A 28 -11.34 -14.35 6.27
C MET A 28 -10.40 -15.46 6.81
N GLY A 29 -9.42 -15.11 7.65
CA GLY A 29 -8.42 -16.06 8.19
C GLY A 29 -7.36 -16.50 7.16
N TRP A 30 -7.20 -15.78 6.06
CA TRP A 30 -6.30 -16.16 4.96
C TRP A 30 -4.85 -15.73 5.24
N LYS A 31 -4.21 -16.40 6.20
CA LYS A 31 -2.88 -16.04 6.72
C LYS A 31 -1.81 -15.85 5.63
N SER A 32 -1.76 -16.72 4.62
CA SER A 32 -0.77 -16.59 3.53
C SER A 32 -0.93 -15.27 2.76
N ARG A 33 -2.18 -14.88 2.44
CA ARG A 33 -2.47 -13.62 1.75
C ARG A 33 -2.19 -12.41 2.61
N VAL A 34 -2.48 -12.50 3.91
CA VAL A 34 -2.14 -11.44 4.88
C VAL A 34 -0.63 -11.22 4.93
N THR A 35 0.18 -12.28 5.01
CA THR A 35 1.64 -12.17 5.00
C THR A 35 2.17 -11.53 3.71
N GLU A 36 1.67 -11.96 2.54
CA GLU A 36 2.04 -11.37 1.24
C GLU A 36 1.70 -9.87 1.17
N LEU A 37 0.51 -9.50 1.66
CA LEU A 37 0.05 -8.12 1.62
C LEU A 37 0.79 -7.23 2.62
N ASN A 38 1.11 -7.72 3.81
CA ASN A 38 1.93 -6.99 4.77
C ASN A 38 3.31 -6.67 4.19
N ALA A 39 3.98 -7.63 3.54
CA ALA A 39 5.27 -7.37 2.88
C ALA A 39 5.16 -6.29 1.78
N ARG A 40 4.04 -6.26 1.04
CA ARG A 40 3.78 -5.21 0.04
C ARG A 40 3.52 -3.85 0.68
N ILE A 41 2.72 -3.81 1.76
CA ILE A 41 2.44 -2.61 2.53
C ILE A 41 3.74 -2.00 3.05
N ASP A 42 4.61 -2.83 3.64
CA ASP A 42 5.91 -2.41 4.17
C ASP A 42 6.79 -1.80 3.06
N GLN A 43 6.82 -2.42 1.87
CA GLN A 43 7.56 -1.88 0.74
C GLN A 43 7.03 -0.52 0.28
N ILE A 44 5.70 -0.37 0.15
CA ILE A 44 5.10 0.90 -0.28
C ILE A 44 5.34 1.99 0.77
N GLN A 45 5.27 1.65 2.07
CA GLN A 45 5.60 2.57 3.15
C GLN A 45 7.06 2.99 3.13
N TYR A 46 7.98 2.06 2.87
CA TYR A 46 9.40 2.37 2.70
C TYR A 46 9.61 3.35 1.54
N ASP A 47 9.02 3.08 0.37
CA ASP A 47 9.15 3.92 -0.82
C ASP A 47 8.60 5.34 -0.56
N LEU A 48 7.44 5.46 0.10
CA LEU A 48 6.88 6.75 0.50
C LEU A 48 7.80 7.51 1.46
N ASN A 49 8.35 6.82 2.47
CA ASN A 49 9.25 7.44 3.44
C ASN A 49 10.53 7.96 2.79
N GLN A 50 11.08 7.25 1.79
CA GLN A 50 12.23 7.74 1.03
C GLN A 50 11.89 9.05 0.29
N ILE A 51 10.74 9.09 -0.38
CA ILE A 51 10.32 10.29 -1.13
C ILE A 51 10.10 11.49 -0.20
N TYR A 52 9.46 11.29 0.96
CA TYR A 52 9.27 12.37 1.93
C TYR A 52 10.56 12.82 2.61
N SER A 53 11.55 11.93 2.73
CA SER A 53 12.85 12.29 3.32
C SER A 53 13.74 13.08 2.34
N ASP A 54 13.53 12.89 1.04
CA ASP A 54 14.25 13.59 -0.04
C ASP A 54 13.60 14.93 -0.45
N SER A 55 12.42 15.26 0.11
CA SER A 55 11.65 16.48 -0.17
C SER A 55 11.92 17.60 0.84
#